data_AF-A0A3D2FP19-F1
#
_entry.id   AF-A0A3D2FP19-F1
#
_cell.length_a   1.000
_cell.length_b   1.000
_cell.length_c   1.000
_cell.angle_alpha   90.00
_cell.angle_beta   90.00
_cell.angle_gamma   90.00
#
_symmetry.space_group_name_H-M   'P 1'
#
loop_
_entity.id
_entity.type
_entity.pdbx_description
1 polymer ?
#
loop_
_entity_poly.entity_id
_entity_poly.type
_entity_poly.pdbx_seq_one_letter_code
_entity_poly.pdbx_strand_id
1 'polypeptide(L)'
;MIQRVNPQADFIAIEHEVLDFWKEKDIFQKRRDANAGKPKWSFIDGPITANNPMGVHHAWGRTLKDLYNRYKAMDGHELRYQNGFDCQGLWIEVEVEKELGFKSKRDVEEFGIEKFINMCKERVHKYSAVQTEQSKRLGYWMDWDNSYYTMSDENNYTIWGFLKKLFEEGKIYRGSDVVPWSGRSGTSYSQMEIIEGRKLVAHQAVFVRFPLRDRANEYLLVWTTTPWTLTSNVVAGVNGNLDYVKLKAADGSIYYFAEENLEFQRLDKQFKEKKQWIEGVPKLKTIAQIFKERGGYEILGTVKGDEMVGWTYDG
;
A
#
# COMPACT_ATOMS: atom_id res chain seq x y z
N MET A 1 17.69 38.43 41.76
CA MET A 1 17.22 37.52 42.83
C MET A 1 16.83 36.21 42.16
N ILE A 2 17.38 35.07 42.58
CA ILE A 2 17.01 33.75 42.05
C ILE A 2 15.68 33.36 42.71
N GLN A 3 14.64 33.10 41.92
CA GLN A 3 13.36 32.65 42.44
C GLN A 3 13.45 31.20 42.93
N ARG A 4 12.92 30.93 44.12
CA ARG A 4 12.84 29.57 44.67
C ARG A 4 11.66 28.85 44.01
N VAL A 5 11.94 27.77 43.30
CA VAL A 5 10.94 26.97 42.59
C VAL A 5 10.56 25.72 43.39
N ASN A 6 9.34 25.21 43.17
CA ASN A 6 8.91 23.94 43.72
C ASN A 6 9.75 22.79 43.12
N PRO A 7 10.37 21.90 43.91
CA PRO A 7 11.13 20.77 43.39
C PRO A 7 10.27 19.74 42.65
N GLN A 8 8.95 19.73 42.86
CA GLN A 8 8.01 18.88 42.13
C GLN A 8 7.38 19.68 40.98
N ALA A 9 7.79 19.39 39.75
CA ALA A 9 7.32 20.06 38.55
C ALA A 9 6.03 19.43 38.02
N ASP A 10 4.99 20.24 37.81
CA ASP A 10 3.83 19.88 37.00
C ASP A 10 4.10 20.31 35.56
N PHE A 11 4.62 19.38 34.75
CA PHE A 11 4.97 19.66 33.36
C PHE A 11 3.77 20.05 32.50
N ILE A 12 2.57 19.52 32.80
CA ILE A 12 1.37 19.83 32.02
C ILE A 12 1.00 21.29 32.26
N ALA A 13 0.95 21.73 33.52
CA ALA A 13 0.68 23.12 33.87
C ALA A 13 1.73 24.06 33.27
N ILE A 14 3.02 23.72 33.41
CA ILE A 14 4.13 24.52 32.86
C ILE A 14 4.04 24.63 31.33
N GLU A 15 3.74 23.54 30.62
CA GLU A 15 3.56 23.59 29.17
C GLU A 15 2.41 24.53 28.76
N HIS A 16 1.28 24.48 29.47
CA HIS A 16 0.16 25.39 29.22
C HIS A 16 0.56 26.85 29.46
N GLU A 17 1.21 27.16 30.58
CA GLU A 17 1.74 28.49 30.88
C GLU A 17 2.69 29.01 29.79
N VAL A 18 3.59 28.15 29.30
CA VAL A 18 4.55 28.49 28.23
C VAL A 18 3.85 28.75 26.90
N LEU A 19 2.87 27.92 26.53
CA LEU A 19 2.09 28.09 25.31
C LEU A 19 1.28 29.40 25.34
N ASP A 20 0.63 29.69 26.47
CA ASP A 20 -0.12 30.92 26.68
C ASP A 20 0.81 32.14 26.62
N PHE A 21 1.98 32.07 27.27
CA PHE A 21 3.00 33.11 27.18
C PHE A 21 3.46 33.36 25.73
N TRP A 22 3.72 32.30 24.95
CA TRP A 22 4.12 32.44 23.55
C TRP A 22 3.04 33.11 22.70
N LYS A 23 1.77 32.75 22.95
CA LYS A 23 0.60 33.30 22.25
C LYS A 23 0.36 34.77 22.61
N GLU A 24 0.25 35.08 23.90
CA GLU A 24 -0.05 36.44 24.38
C GLU A 24 1.04 37.46 24.02
N LYS A 25 2.30 37.01 23.97
CA LYS A 25 3.45 37.87 23.67
C LYS A 25 3.88 37.80 22.21
N ASP A 26 3.16 37.06 21.38
CA ASP A 26 3.42 36.89 19.96
C ASP A 26 4.89 36.49 19.67
N ILE A 27 5.39 35.52 20.43
CA ILE A 27 6.81 35.14 20.42
C ILE A 27 7.22 34.54 19.07
N PHE A 28 6.33 33.77 18.46
CA PHE A 28 6.59 33.16 17.15
C PHE A 28 6.76 34.24 16.07
N GLN A 29 5.87 35.22 15.99
CA GLN A 29 5.99 36.29 15.00
C GLN A 29 7.24 37.14 15.24
N LYS A 30 7.55 37.48 16.50
CA LYS A 30 8.82 38.16 16.84
C LYS A 30 10.06 37.40 16.36
N ARG A 31 10.05 36.07 16.43
CA ARG A 31 11.15 35.23 15.90
C ARG A 31 11.24 35.33 14.38
N ARG A 32 10.10 35.31 13.68
CA ARG A 32 10.03 35.48 12.21
C ARG A 32 10.57 36.85 11.80
N ASP A 33 10.08 37.91 12.43
CA ASP A 33 10.47 39.29 12.14
C ASP A 33 11.96 39.52 12.39
N ALA A 34 12.50 38.97 13.48
CA ALA A 34 13.93 39.04 13.79
C ALA A 34 14.82 38.35 12.74
N ASN A 35 14.26 37.48 11.90
CA ASN A 35 14.96 36.77 10.83
C ASN A 35 14.55 37.20 9.42
N ALA A 36 13.61 38.12 9.27
CA ALA A 36 13.19 38.60 7.96
C ALA A 36 14.38 39.21 7.19
N GLY A 37 14.57 38.81 5.93
CA GLY A 37 15.64 39.28 5.06
C GLY A 37 17.00 38.62 5.28
N LYS A 38 17.10 37.65 6.20
CA LYS A 38 18.33 36.87 6.44
C LYS A 38 18.45 35.68 5.47
N PRO A 39 19.60 34.96 5.45
CA PRO A 39 19.73 33.77 4.59
C PRO A 39 18.58 32.78 4.78
N LYS A 40 17.99 32.35 3.67
CA LYS A 40 16.82 31.46 3.69
C LYS A 40 17.25 30.02 3.99
N TRP A 41 16.48 29.36 4.86
CA TRP A 41 16.52 27.91 4.99
C TRP A 41 15.15 27.36 4.57
N SER A 42 15.16 26.52 3.53
CA SER A 42 13.95 25.95 2.96
C SER A 42 13.71 24.55 3.53
N PHE A 43 12.58 24.38 4.19
CA PHE A 43 12.06 23.09 4.60
C PHE A 43 10.63 22.98 4.10
N ILE A 44 10.34 21.85 3.46
CA ILE A 44 9.03 21.54 2.91
C ILE A 44 8.44 20.47 3.81
N ASP A 45 7.39 20.84 4.56
CA ASP A 45 6.69 19.87 5.39
C ASP A 45 5.83 18.97 4.50
N GLY A 46 6.04 17.66 4.60
CA GLY A 46 5.19 16.67 3.96
C GLY A 46 3.78 16.79 4.54
N PRO A 47 2.74 16.95 3.69
CA PRO A 47 1.39 17.20 4.17
C PRO A 47 0.86 15.97 4.92
N ILE A 48 0.18 16.20 6.04
CA ILE A 48 -0.49 15.12 6.78
C ILE A 48 -1.89 14.91 6.17
N THR A 49 -2.30 13.66 5.96
CA THR A 49 -3.66 13.37 5.51
C THR A 49 -4.67 13.80 6.59
N ALA A 50 -5.60 14.68 6.22
CA ALA A 50 -6.58 15.28 7.13
C ALA A 50 -7.82 14.38 7.30
N ASN A 51 -7.62 13.09 7.58
CA ASN A 51 -8.72 12.11 7.69
C ASN A 51 -9.02 11.67 9.13
N ASN A 52 -8.09 11.80 10.07
CA ASN A 52 -8.21 11.33 11.46
C ASN A 52 -7.37 12.19 12.43
N PRO A 53 -7.57 12.09 13.76
CA PRO A 53 -6.70 12.74 14.73
C PRO A 53 -5.26 12.21 14.63
N MET A 54 -4.29 13.01 15.08
CA MET A 54 -2.89 12.57 15.09
C MET A 54 -2.65 11.39 16.04
N GLY A 55 -2.03 10.31 15.55
CA GLY A 55 -1.35 9.31 16.37
C GLY A 55 0.04 9.73 16.84
N VAL A 56 0.59 8.98 17.82
CA VAL A 56 1.92 9.23 18.45
C VAL A 56 3.06 9.31 17.42
N HIS A 57 2.99 8.53 16.35
CA HIS A 57 4.00 8.54 15.30
C HIS A 57 4.12 9.91 14.59
N HIS A 58 3.03 10.68 14.49
CA HIS A 58 3.11 12.05 13.95
C HIS A 58 3.79 13.00 14.93
N ALA A 59 3.58 12.81 16.25
CA ALA A 59 4.25 13.63 17.26
C ALA A 59 5.77 13.49 17.13
N TRP A 60 6.28 12.26 16.98
CA TRP A 60 7.71 12.03 16.74
C TRP A 60 8.22 12.78 15.50
N GLY A 61 7.56 12.60 14.35
CA GLY A 61 7.96 13.27 13.11
C GLY A 61 7.95 14.80 13.24
N ARG A 62 6.90 15.37 13.84
CA ARG A 62 6.77 16.83 14.03
C ARG A 62 7.80 17.39 15.02
N THR A 63 8.08 16.69 16.11
CA THR A 63 9.12 17.11 17.08
C THR A 63 10.50 17.19 16.43
N LEU A 64 10.86 16.21 15.59
CA LEU A 64 12.14 16.25 14.86
C LEU A 64 12.21 17.43 13.89
N LYS A 65 11.13 17.69 13.15
CA LYS A 65 11.06 18.82 12.20
C LYS A 65 11.17 20.16 12.94
N ASP A 66 10.45 20.32 14.05
CA ASP A 66 10.49 21.53 14.87
C ASP A 66 11.88 21.79 15.46
N LEU A 67 12.57 20.74 15.93
CA LEU A 67 13.93 20.85 16.44
C LEU A 67 14.86 21.53 15.42
N TYR A 68 14.84 21.06 14.17
CA TYR A 68 15.67 21.64 13.10
C TYR A 68 15.21 23.05 12.72
N ASN A 69 13.89 23.30 12.65
CA ASN A 69 13.35 24.64 12.39
C ASN A 69 13.81 25.63 13.46
N ARG A 70 13.74 25.26 14.74
CA ARG A 70 14.20 26.08 15.87
C ARG A 70 15.71 26.31 15.83
N TYR A 71 16.49 25.25 15.60
CA TYR A 71 17.94 25.36 15.45
C TYR A 71 18.30 26.37 14.35
N LYS A 72 17.70 26.26 13.17
CA LYS A 72 17.96 27.18 12.05
C LYS A 72 17.45 28.60 12.28
N ALA A 73 16.34 28.75 12.98
CA ALA A 73 15.87 30.06 13.40
C ALA A 73 16.85 30.73 14.39
N MET A 74 17.41 29.96 15.33
CA MET A 74 18.42 30.43 16.29
C MET A 74 19.74 30.78 15.59
N ASP A 75 20.11 30.01 14.55
CA ASP A 75 21.22 30.26 13.63
C ASP A 75 20.95 31.44 12.65
N GLY A 76 19.88 32.20 12.87
CA GLY A 76 19.60 33.44 12.15
C GLY A 76 19.03 33.25 10.74
N HIS A 77 18.46 32.11 10.39
CA HIS A 77 17.89 31.90 9.06
C HIS A 77 16.42 32.35 8.98
N GLU A 78 16.01 32.79 7.78
CA GLU A 78 14.60 33.01 7.44
C GLU A 78 13.95 31.68 7.01
N LEU A 79 12.80 31.35 7.60
CA LEU A 79 12.09 30.09 7.36
C LEU A 79 10.65 30.38 6.91
N ARG A 80 10.10 29.48 6.08
CA ARG A 80 8.72 29.58 5.55
C ARG A 80 7.65 29.24 6.59
N TYR A 81 7.92 28.29 7.49
CA TYR A 81 6.98 27.78 8.49
C TYR A 81 5.60 27.37 7.95
N GLN A 82 5.52 26.81 6.74
CA GLN A 82 4.24 26.42 6.16
C GLN A 82 3.94 24.94 6.39
N ASN A 83 2.80 24.67 7.06
CA ASN A 83 2.23 23.33 7.19
C ASN A 83 1.34 23.00 5.98
N GLY A 84 1.20 21.70 5.70
CA GLY A 84 0.33 21.18 4.65
C GLY A 84 -0.67 20.17 5.14
N PHE A 85 -1.85 20.16 4.52
CA PHE A 85 -2.85 19.11 4.65
C PHE A 85 -3.06 18.40 3.32
N ASP A 86 -2.98 17.08 3.36
CA ASP A 86 -3.36 16.21 2.27
C ASP A 86 -4.86 15.89 2.41
N CYS A 87 -5.60 16.19 1.35
CA CYS A 87 -7.04 16.39 1.35
C CYS A 87 -7.74 15.54 0.29
N GLN A 88 -6.99 14.73 -0.46
CA GLN A 88 -7.50 13.95 -1.57
C GLN A 88 -7.24 12.45 -1.35
N GLY A 89 -7.89 11.62 -2.16
CA GLY A 89 -7.60 10.19 -2.25
C GLY A 89 -8.45 9.29 -1.34
N LEU A 90 -8.21 7.99 -1.52
CA LEU A 90 -9.06 6.90 -1.05
C LEU A 90 -9.24 6.88 0.48
N TRP A 91 -8.24 7.30 1.24
CA TRP A 91 -8.27 7.26 2.71
C TRP A 91 -9.28 8.21 3.33
N ILE A 92 -9.69 9.27 2.62
CA ILE A 92 -10.76 10.17 3.06
C ILE A 92 -12.11 9.58 2.66
N GLU A 93 -12.22 9.18 1.38
CA GLU A 93 -13.45 8.60 0.81
C GLU A 93 -13.91 7.39 1.61
N VAL A 94 -13.01 6.46 1.94
CA VAL A 94 -13.33 5.25 2.71
C VAL A 94 -13.83 5.55 4.12
N GLU A 95 -13.36 6.61 4.77
CA GLU A 95 -13.87 6.97 6.09
C GLU A 95 -15.28 7.58 6.01
N VAL A 96 -15.55 8.40 4.98
CA VAL A 96 -16.90 8.92 4.72
C VAL A 96 -17.86 7.80 4.32
N GLU A 97 -17.42 6.84 3.48
CA GLU A 97 -18.18 5.62 3.17
C GLU A 97 -18.57 4.87 4.45
N LYS A 98 -17.64 4.69 5.40
CA LYS A 98 -17.91 4.01 6.67
C LYS A 98 -18.92 4.77 7.52
N GLU A 99 -18.80 6.09 7.61
CA GLU A 99 -19.75 6.95 8.36
C GLU A 99 -21.16 6.88 7.78
N LEU A 100 -21.27 6.77 6.45
CA LEU A 100 -22.55 6.63 5.75
C LEU A 100 -23.05 5.17 5.65
N GLY A 101 -22.23 4.19 6.07
CA GLY A 101 -22.55 2.76 5.96
C GLY A 101 -22.53 2.22 4.54
N PHE A 102 -21.85 2.89 3.61
CA PHE A 102 -21.73 2.47 2.21
C PHE A 102 -20.81 1.26 2.07
N LYS A 103 -21.20 0.38 1.15
CA LYS A 103 -20.53 -0.90 0.88
C LYS A 103 -20.02 -0.99 -0.55
N SER A 104 -20.57 -0.19 -1.46
CA SER A 104 -20.21 -0.18 -2.87
C SER A 104 -20.13 1.23 -3.44
N LYS A 105 -19.40 1.37 -4.56
CA LYS A 105 -19.37 2.63 -5.31
C LYS A 105 -20.74 3.06 -5.85
N ARG A 106 -21.67 2.12 -6.06
CA ARG A 106 -23.04 2.46 -6.50
C ARG A 106 -23.78 3.26 -5.44
N ASP A 107 -23.53 2.98 -4.16
CA ASP A 107 -24.14 3.69 -3.05
C ASP A 107 -23.74 5.19 -3.09
N VAL A 108 -22.50 5.49 -3.48
CA VAL A 108 -21.99 6.86 -3.68
C VAL A 108 -22.69 7.55 -4.86
N GLU A 109 -22.84 6.84 -5.98
CA GLU A 109 -23.52 7.36 -7.17
C GLU A 109 -25.01 7.66 -6.88
N GLU A 110 -25.70 6.74 -6.20
CA GLU A 110 -27.09 6.88 -5.79
C GLU A 110 -27.29 8.00 -4.76
N PHE A 111 -26.35 8.17 -3.82
CA PHE A 111 -26.36 9.27 -2.87
C PHE A 111 -26.15 10.64 -3.55
N GLY A 112 -25.31 10.66 -4.58
CA GLY A 112 -24.93 11.82 -5.35
C GLY A 112 -23.48 12.22 -5.10
N ILE A 113 -22.69 12.25 -6.18
CA ILE A 113 -21.24 12.53 -6.17
C ILE A 113 -20.94 13.86 -5.49
N GLU A 114 -21.70 14.92 -5.79
CA GLU A 114 -21.48 16.25 -5.21
C GLU A 114 -21.65 16.24 -3.68
N LYS A 115 -22.71 15.59 -3.18
CA LYS A 115 -22.95 15.48 -1.73
C LYS A 115 -21.82 14.72 -1.05
N PHE A 116 -21.38 13.62 -1.66
CA PHE A 116 -20.27 12.83 -1.14
C PHE A 116 -18.95 13.62 -1.10
N ILE A 117 -18.64 14.38 -2.15
CA ILE A 117 -17.46 15.25 -2.20
C ILE A 117 -17.52 16.32 -1.09
N ASN A 118 -18.68 16.94 -0.89
CA ASN A 118 -18.84 17.96 0.15
C ASN A 118 -18.63 17.37 1.55
N MET A 119 -19.12 16.16 1.82
CA MET A 119 -18.84 15.46 3.08
C MET A 119 -17.35 15.13 3.24
N CYS A 120 -16.65 14.74 2.17
CA CYS A 120 -15.20 14.55 2.21
C CYS A 120 -14.45 15.85 2.55
N LYS A 121 -14.87 16.99 1.98
CA LYS A 121 -14.31 18.31 2.30
C LYS A 121 -14.59 18.69 3.76
N GLU A 122 -15.81 18.49 4.25
CA GLU A 122 -16.19 18.74 5.65
C GLU A 122 -15.33 17.92 6.62
N ARG A 123 -15.08 16.64 6.29
CA ARG A 123 -14.16 15.78 7.05
C ARG A 123 -12.75 16.38 7.09
N VAL A 124 -12.22 16.81 5.95
CA VAL A 124 -10.90 17.46 5.86
C VAL A 124 -10.84 18.70 6.75
N HIS A 125 -11.85 19.57 6.71
CA HIS A 125 -11.90 20.76 7.55
C HIS A 125 -11.93 20.42 9.04
N LYS A 126 -12.74 19.44 9.44
CA LYS A 126 -12.82 18.97 10.82
C LYS A 126 -11.47 18.45 11.33
N TYR A 127 -10.85 17.52 10.59
CA TYR A 127 -9.63 16.87 11.08
C TYR A 127 -8.37 17.73 10.89
N SER A 128 -8.29 18.60 9.89
CA SER A 128 -7.20 19.58 9.82
C SER A 128 -7.22 20.55 10.99
N ALA A 129 -8.40 20.97 11.46
CA ALA A 129 -8.54 21.78 12.67
C ALA A 129 -8.08 21.01 13.92
N VAL A 130 -8.52 19.75 14.09
CA VAL A 130 -8.09 18.89 15.21
C VAL A 130 -6.57 18.69 15.20
N GLN A 131 -5.99 18.36 14.05
CA GLN A 131 -4.54 18.15 13.91
C GLN A 131 -3.74 19.44 14.14
N THR A 132 -4.28 20.60 13.78
CA THR A 132 -3.70 21.91 14.06
C THR A 132 -3.60 22.14 15.57
N GLU A 133 -4.70 21.95 16.30
CA GLU A 133 -4.70 22.14 17.77
C GLU A 133 -3.81 21.13 18.49
N GLN A 134 -3.81 19.88 18.04
CA GLN A 134 -2.87 18.87 18.54
C GLN A 134 -1.40 19.25 18.28
N SER A 135 -1.10 19.88 17.14
CA SER A 135 0.26 20.32 16.80
C SER A 135 0.68 21.54 17.61
N LYS A 136 -0.23 22.50 17.83
CA LYS A 136 0.00 23.64 18.73
C LYS A 136 0.26 23.16 20.17
N ARG A 137 -0.48 22.14 20.63
CA ARG A 137 -0.27 21.54 21.96
C ARG A 137 1.08 20.84 22.11
N LEU A 138 1.67 20.34 21.03
CA LEU A 138 3.06 19.84 21.00
C LEU A 138 4.11 20.97 21.02
N GLY A 139 3.70 22.23 20.93
CA GLY A 139 4.62 23.36 20.82
C GLY A 139 5.20 23.55 19.41
N TYR A 140 4.65 22.91 18.39
CA TYR A 140 5.18 22.98 17.02
C TYR A 140 4.93 24.38 16.42
N TRP A 141 5.99 25.06 15.98
CA TRP A 141 5.88 26.39 15.37
C TRP A 141 5.66 26.31 13.87
N MET A 142 4.48 26.76 13.44
CA MET A 142 4.10 26.94 12.05
C MET A 142 3.23 28.20 11.90
N ASP A 143 3.19 28.73 10.67
CA ASP A 143 2.25 29.74 10.21
C ASP A 143 0.88 29.06 9.96
N TRP A 144 0.20 28.72 11.07
CA TRP A 144 -0.99 27.87 11.06
C TRP A 144 -2.12 28.44 10.20
N ASP A 145 -2.27 29.76 10.19
CA ASP A 145 -3.29 30.48 9.40
C ASP A 145 -3.00 30.47 7.89
N ASN A 146 -1.78 30.08 7.50
CA ASN A 146 -1.33 29.99 6.12
C ASN A 146 -0.99 28.54 5.69
N SER A 147 -1.65 27.56 6.30
CA SER A 147 -1.49 26.15 5.90
C SER A 147 -1.98 25.93 4.46
N TYR A 148 -1.24 25.16 3.67
CA TYR A 148 -1.70 24.79 2.32
C TYR A 148 -2.58 23.55 2.36
N TYR A 149 -3.58 23.51 1.49
CA TYR A 149 -4.50 22.38 1.33
C TYR A 149 -4.39 21.86 -0.09
N THR A 150 -4.17 20.56 -0.25
CA THR A 150 -4.06 19.96 -1.59
C THR A 150 -5.36 20.06 -2.40
N MET A 151 -6.51 20.28 -1.76
CA MET A 151 -7.80 20.52 -2.42
C MET A 151 -8.01 21.97 -2.88
N SER A 152 -7.07 22.88 -2.63
CA SER A 152 -7.20 24.28 -3.05
C SER A 152 -7.14 24.42 -4.57
N ASP A 153 -7.79 25.46 -5.08
CA ASP A 153 -7.75 25.78 -6.51
C ASP A 153 -6.31 26.00 -7.01
N GLU A 154 -5.50 26.74 -6.25
CA GLU A 154 -4.09 26.98 -6.59
C GLU A 154 -3.31 25.68 -6.76
N ASN A 155 -3.48 24.73 -5.85
CA ASN A 155 -2.80 23.44 -5.92
C ASN A 155 -3.32 22.61 -7.10
N ASN A 156 -4.64 22.56 -7.32
CA ASN A 156 -5.25 21.84 -8.44
C ASN A 156 -4.80 22.40 -9.79
N TYR A 157 -4.81 23.72 -9.98
CA TYR A 157 -4.34 24.35 -11.21
C TYR A 157 -2.84 24.14 -11.44
N THR A 158 -2.03 24.11 -10.38
CA THR A 158 -0.60 23.80 -10.47
C THR A 158 -0.38 22.36 -10.93
N ILE A 159 -1.12 21.39 -10.36
CA ILE A 159 -1.09 19.99 -10.79
C ILE A 159 -1.52 19.87 -12.26
N TRP A 160 -2.61 20.52 -12.65
CA TRP A 160 -3.09 20.49 -14.05
C TRP A 160 -2.06 21.08 -15.01
N GLY A 161 -1.40 22.18 -14.64
CA GLY A 161 -0.32 22.76 -15.43
C GLY A 161 0.87 21.80 -15.61
N PHE A 162 1.23 21.08 -14.55
CA PHE A 162 2.28 20.06 -14.62
C PHE A 162 1.87 18.87 -15.51
N LEU A 163 0.66 18.33 -15.32
CA LEU A 163 0.14 17.23 -16.15
C LEU A 163 0.04 17.63 -17.62
N LYS A 164 -0.36 18.88 -17.92
CA LYS A 164 -0.38 19.41 -19.28
C LYS A 164 1.02 19.39 -19.91
N LYS A 165 2.05 19.83 -19.19
CA LYS A 165 3.44 19.76 -19.68
C LYS A 165 3.87 18.33 -19.99
N LEU A 166 3.60 17.39 -19.09
CA LEU A 166 3.92 15.98 -19.32
C LEU A 166 3.17 15.41 -20.53
N PHE A 167 1.91 15.78 -20.71
CA PHE A 167 1.11 15.39 -21.87
C PHE A 167 1.69 15.97 -23.18
N GLU A 168 2.04 17.25 -23.20
CA GLU A 168 2.66 17.92 -24.36
C GLU A 168 4.03 17.32 -24.71
N GLU A 169 4.76 16.81 -23.72
CA GLU A 169 6.02 16.08 -23.91
C GLU A 169 5.83 14.59 -24.27
N GLY A 170 4.59 14.13 -24.45
CA GLY A 170 4.29 12.73 -24.80
C GLY A 170 4.53 11.72 -23.66
N LYS A 171 4.66 12.19 -22.41
CA LYS A 171 4.89 11.36 -21.22
C LYS A 171 3.60 10.80 -20.59
N ILE A 172 2.43 11.30 -21.01
CA ILE A 172 1.12 10.78 -20.58
C ILE A 172 0.44 10.14 -21.78
N TYR A 173 0.06 8.87 -21.65
CA TYR A 173 -0.63 8.11 -22.69
C TYR A 173 -1.70 7.20 -22.06
N ARG A 174 -2.65 6.76 -22.90
CA ARG A 174 -3.65 5.75 -22.52
C ARG A 174 -3.18 4.38 -22.98
N GLY A 175 -3.18 3.41 -22.07
CA GLY A 175 -2.83 2.02 -22.36
C GLY A 175 -3.67 1.03 -21.56
N SER A 176 -3.36 -0.25 -21.71
CA SER A 176 -3.93 -1.35 -20.95
C SER A 176 -2.81 -2.09 -20.24
N ASP A 177 -2.98 -2.34 -18.95
CA ASP A 177 -2.01 -3.05 -18.12
C ASP A 177 -2.72 -3.90 -17.05
N VAL A 178 -2.02 -4.89 -16.51
CA VAL A 178 -2.51 -5.72 -15.42
C VAL A 178 -2.13 -5.06 -14.10
N VAL A 179 -3.13 -4.48 -13.44
CA VAL A 179 -2.95 -3.80 -12.15
C VAL A 179 -3.64 -4.55 -11.02
N PRO A 180 -3.10 -4.50 -9.80
CA PRO A 180 -3.80 -4.96 -8.61
C PRO A 180 -5.13 -4.21 -8.45
N TRP A 181 -6.22 -4.94 -8.27
CA TRP A 181 -7.58 -4.38 -8.33
C TRP A 181 -8.41 -4.74 -7.10
N SER A 182 -9.14 -3.74 -6.57
CA SER A 182 -10.11 -3.94 -5.50
C SER A 182 -11.50 -4.23 -6.06
N GLY A 183 -12.05 -5.42 -5.78
CA GLY A 183 -13.46 -5.70 -6.07
C GLY A 183 -14.43 -4.81 -5.28
N ARG A 184 -14.06 -4.41 -4.05
CA ARG A 184 -14.88 -3.54 -3.19
C ARG A 184 -14.81 -2.09 -3.65
N SER A 185 -13.59 -1.56 -3.75
CA SER A 185 -13.37 -0.14 -4.05
C SER A 185 -13.45 0.15 -5.55
N GLY A 186 -13.58 -0.86 -6.42
CA GLY A 186 -13.72 -0.67 -7.88
C GLY A 186 -12.64 0.23 -8.47
N THR A 187 -11.41 0.08 -8.00
CA THR A 187 -10.24 0.85 -8.43
C THR A 187 -8.97 0.04 -8.21
N SER A 188 -7.91 0.41 -8.91
CA SER A 188 -6.58 -0.16 -8.73
C SER A 188 -5.91 0.32 -7.45
N TYR A 189 -5.01 -0.49 -6.90
CA TYR A 189 -4.11 -0.10 -5.81
C TYR A 189 -2.70 0.18 -6.33
N SER A 190 -2.04 1.15 -5.70
CA SER A 190 -0.60 1.36 -5.85
C SER A 190 0.19 0.25 -5.15
N GLN A 191 1.47 0.09 -5.54
CA GLN A 191 2.35 -0.91 -4.93
C GLN A 191 2.52 -0.71 -3.41
N MET A 192 2.56 0.54 -2.95
CA MET A 192 2.73 0.85 -1.52
C MET A 192 1.51 0.42 -0.71
N GLU A 193 0.29 0.68 -1.19
CA GLU A 193 -0.96 0.25 -0.53
C GLU A 193 -1.03 -1.28 -0.41
N ILE A 194 -0.53 -2.02 -1.40
CA ILE A 194 -0.50 -3.49 -1.38
C ILE A 194 0.45 -4.00 -0.32
N ILE A 195 1.64 -3.40 -0.19
CA ILE A 195 2.67 -3.83 0.76
C ILE A 195 2.16 -3.68 2.19
N GLU A 196 1.53 -2.55 2.52
CA GLU A 196 0.95 -2.30 3.84
C GLU A 196 -0.24 -3.22 4.14
N GLY A 197 -1.03 -3.58 3.13
CA GLY A 197 -2.23 -4.39 3.28
C GLY A 197 -2.03 -5.91 3.25
N ARG A 198 -0.80 -6.43 3.08
CA ARG A 198 -0.58 -7.88 2.89
C ARG A 198 -1.01 -8.68 4.11
N LYS A 199 -1.80 -9.72 3.86
CA LYS A 199 -2.21 -10.69 4.88
C LYS A 199 -1.94 -12.10 4.39
N LEU A 200 -1.58 -12.96 5.33
CA LEU A 200 -1.46 -14.38 5.08
C LEU A 200 -2.86 -14.98 4.96
N VAL A 201 -3.16 -15.62 3.83
CA VAL A 201 -4.46 -16.25 3.55
C VAL A 201 -4.25 -17.63 2.93
N ALA A 202 -5.22 -18.53 3.15
CA ALA A 202 -5.22 -19.85 2.54
C ALA A 202 -6.13 -19.84 1.31
N HIS A 203 -5.67 -20.46 0.23
CA HIS A 203 -6.45 -20.65 -1.00
C HIS A 203 -6.53 -22.12 -1.35
N GLN A 204 -7.64 -22.53 -1.97
CA GLN A 204 -7.75 -23.84 -2.59
C GLN A 204 -6.84 -23.89 -3.82
N ALA A 205 -5.83 -24.76 -3.76
CA ALA A 205 -4.98 -25.06 -4.89
C ALA A 205 -5.46 -26.29 -5.63
N VAL A 206 -5.37 -26.29 -6.96
CA VAL A 206 -5.81 -27.38 -7.82
C VAL A 206 -4.71 -27.79 -8.78
N PHE A 207 -4.70 -29.07 -9.13
CA PHE A 207 -3.96 -29.58 -10.27
C PHE A 207 -4.95 -29.84 -11.41
N VAL A 208 -4.64 -29.32 -12.59
CA VAL A 208 -5.48 -29.35 -13.78
C VAL A 208 -4.75 -30.11 -14.88
N ARG A 209 -5.49 -30.94 -15.61
CA ARG A 209 -4.98 -31.69 -16.76
C ARG A 209 -5.30 -30.89 -18.02
N PHE A 210 -4.27 -30.50 -18.77
CA PHE A 210 -4.44 -29.91 -20.10
C PHE A 210 -4.08 -30.95 -21.15
N PRO A 211 -5.07 -31.52 -21.87
CA PRO A 211 -4.82 -32.53 -22.90
C PRO A 211 -3.92 -31.99 -23.99
N LEU A 212 -2.87 -32.73 -24.35
CA LEU A 212 -2.04 -32.41 -25.51
C LEU A 212 -2.77 -32.81 -26.78
N ARG A 213 -2.82 -31.91 -27.76
CA ARG A 213 -3.37 -32.24 -29.08
C ARG A 213 -2.44 -33.22 -29.78
N ASP A 214 -3.04 -34.09 -30.58
CA ASP A 214 -2.34 -35.14 -31.35
C ASP A 214 -1.59 -36.18 -30.48
N ARG A 215 -1.81 -36.19 -29.16
CA ARG A 215 -1.20 -37.14 -28.22
C ARG A 215 -2.26 -37.70 -27.28
N ALA A 216 -2.88 -38.81 -27.69
CA ALA A 216 -3.92 -39.45 -26.91
C ALA A 216 -3.42 -39.83 -25.52
N ASN A 217 -4.21 -39.49 -24.49
CA ASN A 217 -3.93 -39.79 -23.09
C ASN A 217 -2.66 -39.14 -22.51
N GLU A 218 -2.16 -38.07 -23.15
CA GLU A 218 -1.04 -37.27 -22.65
C GLU A 218 -1.52 -35.87 -22.22
N TYR A 219 -1.02 -35.38 -21.09
CA TYR A 219 -1.48 -34.14 -20.48
C TYR A 219 -0.33 -33.31 -19.92
N LEU A 220 -0.41 -31.99 -20.03
CA LEU A 220 0.34 -31.08 -19.16
C LEU A 220 -0.34 -31.06 -17.79
N LEU A 221 0.43 -31.31 -16.73
CA LEU A 221 -0.08 -31.22 -15.35
C LEU A 221 0.21 -29.83 -14.80
N VAL A 222 -0.81 -28.98 -14.76
CA VAL A 222 -0.69 -27.58 -14.33
C VAL A 222 -1.17 -27.43 -12.89
N TRP A 223 -0.52 -26.56 -12.12
CA TRP A 223 -0.93 -26.22 -10.76
C TRP A 223 -1.33 -24.73 -10.68
N THR A 224 -2.44 -24.43 -10.01
CA THR A 224 -2.85 -23.03 -9.74
C THR A 224 -3.53 -22.89 -8.39
N THR A 225 -3.36 -21.72 -7.76
CA THR A 225 -4.09 -21.29 -6.54
C THR A 225 -5.28 -20.41 -6.86
N THR A 226 -5.51 -20.08 -8.13
CA THR A 226 -6.57 -19.19 -8.60
C THR A 226 -7.40 -19.85 -9.71
N PRO A 227 -8.25 -20.86 -9.39
CA PRO A 227 -9.01 -21.61 -10.39
C PRO A 227 -9.88 -20.74 -11.31
N TRP A 228 -10.36 -19.59 -10.81
CA TRP A 228 -11.14 -18.63 -11.59
C TRP A 228 -10.40 -18.08 -12.83
N THR A 229 -9.06 -18.11 -12.83
CA THR A 229 -8.23 -17.67 -13.97
C THR A 229 -8.21 -18.67 -15.14
N LEU A 230 -8.60 -19.93 -14.91
CA LEU A 230 -8.56 -20.98 -15.95
C LEU A 230 -9.47 -20.66 -17.13
N THR A 231 -10.59 -19.98 -16.89
CA THR A 231 -11.54 -19.55 -17.94
C THR A 231 -10.93 -18.57 -18.95
N SER A 232 -9.79 -17.97 -18.62
CA SER A 232 -9.06 -17.01 -19.46
C SER A 232 -7.66 -17.50 -19.80
N ASN A 233 -7.45 -18.83 -19.84
CA ASN A 233 -6.17 -19.40 -20.25
C ASN A 233 -5.87 -19.04 -21.71
N VAL A 234 -4.65 -18.58 -21.97
CA VAL A 234 -4.18 -18.21 -23.33
C VAL A 234 -2.98 -19.06 -23.75
N VAL A 235 -2.06 -19.32 -22.83
CA VAL A 235 -0.84 -20.10 -23.05
C VAL A 235 -0.43 -20.84 -21.77
N ALA A 236 0.32 -21.93 -21.92
CA ALA A 236 1.04 -22.59 -20.85
C ALA A 236 2.53 -22.24 -20.97
N GLY A 237 3.11 -21.68 -19.90
CA GLY A 237 4.53 -21.37 -19.86
C GLY A 237 5.38 -22.58 -19.48
N VAL A 238 6.44 -22.85 -20.23
CA VAL A 238 7.47 -23.84 -19.92
C VAL A 238 8.83 -23.16 -19.79
N ASN A 239 9.68 -23.65 -18.89
CA ASN A 239 11.05 -23.18 -18.76
C ASN A 239 11.96 -24.08 -19.58
N GLY A 240 12.55 -23.52 -20.63
CA GLY A 240 13.44 -24.20 -21.56
C GLY A 240 14.58 -25.00 -20.94
N ASN A 241 15.14 -24.45 -19.84
CA ASN A 241 16.33 -25.00 -19.19
C ASN A 241 16.03 -26.15 -18.22
N LEU A 242 14.76 -26.41 -17.89
CA LEU A 242 14.38 -27.47 -16.96
C LEU A 242 14.07 -28.78 -17.69
N ASP A 243 14.27 -29.88 -16.98
CA ASP A 243 13.85 -31.19 -17.42
C ASP A 243 12.44 -31.49 -16.89
N TYR A 244 11.60 -32.05 -17.75
CA TYR A 244 10.22 -32.37 -17.45
C TYR A 244 10.04 -33.88 -17.45
N VAL A 245 9.47 -34.41 -16.36
CA VAL A 245 9.23 -35.85 -16.25
C VAL A 245 8.05 -36.26 -17.12
N LYS A 246 8.21 -37.36 -17.86
CA LYS A 246 7.12 -38.08 -18.52
C LYS A 246 6.65 -39.19 -17.57
N LEU A 247 5.58 -38.95 -16.83
CA LEU A 247 5.10 -39.83 -15.77
C LEU A 247 3.78 -40.49 -16.18
N LYS A 248 3.74 -41.83 -16.18
CA LYS A 248 2.53 -42.62 -16.41
C LYS A 248 1.86 -42.95 -15.07
N ALA A 249 0.61 -42.56 -14.91
CA ALA A 249 -0.19 -42.90 -13.73
C ALA A 249 -0.84 -44.28 -13.87
N ALA A 250 -1.38 -44.80 -12.76
CA ALA A 250 -2.08 -46.08 -12.71
C ALA A 250 -3.29 -46.19 -13.67
N ASP A 251 -3.94 -45.06 -13.99
CA ASP A 251 -5.04 -44.99 -14.96
C ASP A 251 -4.57 -44.99 -16.43
N GLY A 252 -3.25 -45.14 -16.66
CA GLY A 252 -2.62 -45.13 -17.98
C GLY A 252 -2.34 -43.74 -18.54
N SER A 253 -2.84 -42.67 -17.90
CA SER A 253 -2.60 -41.29 -18.32
C SER A 253 -1.14 -40.91 -18.16
N ILE A 254 -0.61 -40.15 -19.11
CA ILE A 254 0.76 -39.64 -19.09
C ILE A 254 0.74 -38.15 -18.78
N TYR A 255 1.54 -37.73 -17.80
CA TYR A 255 1.66 -36.35 -17.37
C TYR A 255 3.06 -35.81 -17.63
N TYR A 256 3.11 -34.54 -18.00
CA TYR A 256 4.33 -33.74 -18.08
C TYR A 256 4.31 -32.60 -17.08
N PHE A 257 5.36 -32.48 -16.29
CA PHE A 257 5.65 -31.36 -15.37
C PHE A 257 7.13 -31.37 -15.01
N ALA A 258 7.66 -30.26 -14.48
CA ALA A 258 9.08 -30.16 -14.15
C ALA A 258 9.50 -31.26 -13.15
N GLU A 259 10.57 -31.99 -13.47
CA GLU A 259 10.99 -33.21 -12.76
C GLU A 259 11.20 -32.95 -11.26
N GLU A 260 11.87 -31.85 -10.92
CA GLU A 260 12.16 -31.48 -9.53
C GLU A 260 10.90 -31.36 -8.66
N ASN A 261 9.73 -31.06 -9.25
CA ASN A 261 8.49 -30.92 -8.50
C ASN A 261 7.90 -32.25 -8.00
N LEU A 262 8.38 -33.40 -8.51
CA LEU A 262 7.81 -34.71 -8.17
C LEU A 262 7.86 -34.98 -6.66
N GLU A 263 9.03 -34.81 -6.05
CA GLU A 263 9.28 -35.06 -4.63
C GLU A 263 9.45 -33.75 -3.82
N PHE A 264 9.29 -32.57 -4.45
CA PHE A 264 9.47 -31.29 -3.78
C PHE A 264 8.47 -31.07 -2.64
N GLN A 265 9.01 -30.84 -1.44
CA GLN A 265 8.22 -30.62 -0.22
C GLN A 265 7.85 -29.14 -0.06
N ARG A 266 6.78 -28.73 -0.76
CA ARG A 266 6.27 -27.35 -0.76
C ARG A 266 5.97 -26.87 0.66
N LEU A 267 6.57 -25.72 1.02
CA LEU A 267 6.41 -25.03 2.31
C LEU A 267 6.77 -25.86 3.56
N ASP A 268 7.63 -26.88 3.43
CA ASP A 268 7.99 -27.76 4.55
C ASP A 268 8.64 -27.02 5.73
N LYS A 269 9.51 -26.04 5.44
CA LYS A 269 10.15 -25.20 6.46
C LYS A 269 9.11 -24.41 7.26
N GLN A 270 8.19 -23.72 6.59
CA GLN A 270 7.13 -22.94 7.23
C GLN A 270 6.20 -23.83 8.05
N PHE A 271 5.90 -25.04 7.57
CA PHE A 271 5.08 -25.99 8.30
C PHE A 271 5.77 -26.50 9.58
N LYS A 272 7.08 -26.77 9.53
CA LYS A 272 7.88 -27.24 10.66
C LYS A 272 8.09 -26.16 11.71
N GLU A 273 8.44 -24.95 11.28
CA GLU A 273 8.71 -23.82 12.17
C GLU A 273 7.43 -23.17 12.72
N LYS A 274 6.26 -23.49 12.14
CA LYS A 274 4.95 -22.86 12.42
C LYS A 274 4.94 -21.34 12.25
N LYS A 275 6.00 -20.77 11.69
CA LYS A 275 6.14 -19.36 11.38
C LYS A 275 5.36 -19.05 10.10
N GLN A 276 4.40 -18.13 10.18
CA GLN A 276 3.52 -17.79 9.06
C GLN A 276 2.77 -19.01 8.50
N TRP A 277 2.32 -19.91 9.36
CA TRP A 277 1.42 -21.00 8.98
C TRP A 277 0.01 -20.71 9.49
N ILE A 278 -0.99 -20.83 8.63
CA ILE A 278 -2.39 -20.60 9.02
C ILE A 278 -2.89 -21.83 9.77
N GLU A 279 -3.52 -21.60 10.92
CA GLU A 279 -4.12 -22.65 11.73
C GLU A 279 -5.17 -23.44 10.93
N GLY A 280 -5.16 -24.76 11.08
CA GLY A 280 -6.07 -25.66 10.36
C GLY A 280 -5.65 -26.03 8.93
N VAL A 281 -4.64 -25.38 8.35
CA VAL A 281 -4.15 -25.75 7.00
C VAL A 281 -3.26 -27.00 7.09
N PRO A 282 -3.58 -28.10 6.36
CA PRO A 282 -2.79 -29.33 6.39
C PRO A 282 -1.46 -29.18 5.65
N LYS A 283 -0.48 -30.05 5.99
CA LYS A 283 0.78 -30.12 5.25
C LYS A 283 0.51 -30.46 3.78
N LEU A 284 1.15 -29.73 2.88
CA LEU A 284 1.05 -30.02 1.45
C LEU A 284 1.76 -31.34 1.11
N LYS A 285 1.08 -32.19 0.35
CA LYS A 285 1.65 -33.45 -0.16
C LYS A 285 2.57 -33.17 -1.37
N THR A 286 3.57 -34.01 -1.55
CA THR A 286 4.36 -34.03 -2.79
C THR A 286 3.51 -34.57 -3.94
N ILE A 287 3.90 -34.30 -5.19
CA ILE A 287 3.18 -34.83 -6.36
C ILE A 287 3.28 -36.37 -6.37
N ALA A 288 4.44 -36.92 -6.01
CA ALA A 288 4.62 -38.36 -5.85
C ALA A 288 3.68 -38.99 -4.83
N GLN A 289 3.48 -38.36 -3.67
CA GLN A 289 2.51 -38.83 -2.67
C GLN A 289 1.08 -38.85 -3.24
N ILE A 290 0.69 -37.79 -3.97
CA ILE A 290 -0.62 -37.70 -4.61
C ILE A 290 -0.84 -38.85 -5.63
N PHE A 291 0.18 -39.18 -6.44
CA PHE A 291 0.08 -40.32 -7.37
C PHE A 291 0.12 -41.68 -6.66
N LYS A 292 0.95 -41.85 -5.62
CA LYS A 292 1.02 -43.09 -4.82
C LYS A 292 -0.33 -43.42 -4.18
N GLU A 293 -1.04 -42.42 -3.66
CA GLU A 293 -2.40 -42.57 -3.12
C GLU A 293 -3.45 -42.92 -4.19
N ARG A 294 -3.15 -42.67 -5.47
CA ARG A 294 -4.02 -42.94 -6.63
C ARG A 294 -3.64 -44.21 -7.39
N GLY A 295 -2.90 -45.12 -6.76
CA GLY A 295 -2.51 -46.40 -7.36
C GLY A 295 -1.08 -46.45 -7.91
N GLY A 296 -0.28 -45.41 -7.71
CA GLY A 296 1.13 -45.37 -8.10
C GLY A 296 1.38 -44.72 -9.46
N TYR A 297 2.65 -44.74 -9.86
CA TYR A 297 3.13 -44.18 -11.12
C TYR A 297 4.41 -44.88 -11.59
N GLU A 298 4.70 -44.73 -12.88
CA GLU A 298 5.91 -45.17 -13.55
C GLU A 298 6.54 -43.97 -14.29
N ILE A 299 7.86 -43.79 -14.16
CA ILE A 299 8.58 -42.75 -14.90
C ILE A 299 9.03 -43.35 -16.24
N LEU A 300 8.54 -42.78 -17.34
CA LEU A 300 8.86 -43.24 -18.70
C LEU A 300 10.11 -42.57 -19.27
N GLY A 301 10.52 -41.43 -18.70
CA GLY A 301 11.68 -40.67 -19.12
C GLY A 301 11.54 -39.19 -18.79
N THR A 302 12.42 -38.39 -19.36
CA THR A 302 12.42 -36.93 -19.24
C THR A 302 12.46 -36.30 -20.64
N VAL A 303 11.97 -35.07 -20.74
CA VAL A 303 12.01 -34.23 -21.95
C VAL A 303 12.51 -32.84 -21.58
N LYS A 304 13.32 -32.22 -22.43
CA LYS A 304 13.79 -30.86 -22.18
C LYS A 304 12.65 -29.85 -22.36
N GLY A 305 12.59 -28.83 -21.52
CA GLY A 305 11.57 -27.78 -21.63
C GLY A 305 11.55 -27.09 -23.01
N ASP A 306 12.72 -26.90 -23.62
CA ASP A 306 12.83 -26.31 -24.96
C ASP A 306 12.17 -27.18 -26.04
N GLU A 307 12.18 -28.50 -25.88
CA GLU A 307 11.50 -29.42 -26.80
C GLU A 307 9.97 -29.42 -26.64
N MET A 308 9.48 -28.87 -25.53
CA MET A 308 8.04 -28.69 -25.26
C MET A 308 7.46 -27.42 -25.88
N VAL A 309 8.31 -26.48 -26.28
CA VAL A 309 7.87 -25.22 -26.89
C VAL A 309 7.17 -25.50 -28.21
N GLY A 310 5.99 -24.93 -28.39
CA GLY A 310 5.15 -25.13 -29.58
C GLY A 310 4.21 -26.33 -29.49
N TRP A 311 4.24 -27.12 -28.40
CA TRP A 311 3.19 -28.12 -28.16
C TRP A 311 1.84 -27.43 -28.05
N THR A 312 0.82 -28.05 -28.64
CA THR A 312 -0.55 -27.54 -28.60
C THR A 312 -1.37 -28.37 -27.63
N TYR A 313 -2.33 -27.73 -26.95
CA TYR A 313 -3.14 -28.34 -25.90
C TYR A 313 -4.54 -27.73 -25.89
N ASP A 314 -5.45 -28.37 -25.15
CA ASP A 314 -6.77 -27.83 -24.82
C ASP A 314 -6.81 -27.41 -23.33
N GLY A 315 -7.12 -26.14 -23.07
CA GLY A 315 -7.02 -25.48 -21.76
C GLY A 315 -8.36 -25.11 -21.14
#